data_AF-A0A947FS62-F1
#
_entry.id   AF-A0A947FS62-F1
#
_cell.length_a   1.000
_cell.length_b   1.000
_cell.length_c   1.000
_cell.angle_alpha   90.00
_cell.angle_beta   90.00
_cell.angle_gamma   90.00
#
_symmetry.space_group_name_H-M   'P 1'
#
loop_
_entity.id
_entity.type
_entity.pdbx_description
1 polymer ?
#
loop_
_entity_poly.entity_id
_entity_poly.type
_entity_poly.pdbx_seq_one_letter_code
_entity_poly.pdbx_strand_id
1 'polypeptide(L)'
;MGRADYLQLGTHNALCDRCQRKYKANELKKEWTGWIVCESCWEPRHPQEFLKGHPDDENVSFTRPDTNEQQTVYGDENGTLTVGTHTTVATWNEDLTANRSVLMNKAGASDKDQFIVYRTGGGLFKLSFVETLPTRTIKEATVKSRALLQFDGSNWQLIDYTPLGL
;
A
#
# COMPACT_ATOMS: atom_id res chain seq x y z
N MET A 1 7.69 -73.08 -10.80
CA MET A 1 6.48 -72.48 -11.38
C MET A 1 6.08 -71.30 -10.51
N GLY A 2 5.89 -70.12 -11.09
CA GLY A 2 5.38 -68.95 -10.38
C GLY A 2 3.87 -69.01 -10.21
N ARG A 3 3.32 -68.31 -9.22
CA ARG A 3 1.89 -68.39 -8.86
C ARG A 3 0.90 -68.03 -9.97
N ALA A 4 1.33 -67.29 -11.00
CA ALA A 4 0.48 -66.84 -12.12
C ALA A 4 0.77 -67.62 -13.43
N ASP A 5 1.57 -68.68 -13.39
CA ASP A 5 1.92 -69.51 -14.53
C ASP A 5 0.85 -70.60 -14.80
N TYR A 6 -0.40 -70.17 -14.98
CA TYR A 6 -1.52 -71.02 -15.40
C TYR A 6 -2.35 -70.33 -16.48
N LEU A 7 -3.07 -71.07 -17.32
CA LEU A 7 -3.95 -70.47 -18.34
C LEU A 7 -5.27 -70.03 -17.69
N GLN A 8 -5.66 -68.79 -17.94
CA GLN A 8 -6.99 -68.28 -17.63
C GLN A 8 -7.48 -67.47 -18.83
N LEU A 9 -8.56 -67.92 -19.45
CA LEU A 9 -9.13 -67.28 -20.64
C LEU A 9 -9.66 -65.88 -20.29
N GLY A 10 -9.42 -64.91 -21.17
CA GLY A 10 -9.85 -63.52 -20.99
C GLY A 10 -8.93 -62.64 -20.14
N THR A 11 -7.79 -63.15 -19.66
CA THR A 11 -6.78 -62.38 -18.93
C THR A 11 -5.38 -62.76 -19.41
N HIS A 12 -4.37 -61.95 -19.08
CA HIS A 12 -2.98 -62.19 -19.42
C HIS A 12 -2.08 -61.97 -18.20
N ASN A 13 -0.83 -62.46 -18.27
CA ASN A 13 0.15 -62.29 -17.22
C ASN A 13 0.80 -60.92 -17.33
N ALA A 14 0.83 -60.17 -16.24
CA ALA A 14 1.48 -58.88 -16.12
C ALA A 14 2.30 -58.80 -14.82
N LEU A 15 3.25 -57.87 -14.77
CA LEU A 15 4.08 -57.63 -13.60
C LEU A 15 3.51 -56.46 -12.80
N CYS A 16 3.60 -56.54 -11.47
CA CYS A 16 3.34 -55.39 -10.59
C CYS A 16 4.55 -54.47 -10.59
N ASP A 17 4.35 -53.16 -10.81
CA ASP A 17 5.45 -52.18 -10.92
C ASP A 17 6.23 -52.00 -9.61
N ARG A 18 5.61 -52.22 -8.44
CA ARG A 18 6.25 -52.07 -7.12
C ARG A 18 7.03 -53.31 -6.66
N CYS A 19 6.41 -54.49 -6.73
CA CYS A 19 7.01 -55.73 -6.20
C CYS A 19 7.58 -56.67 -7.27
N GLN A 20 7.41 -56.34 -8.55
CA GLN A 20 7.91 -57.09 -9.71
C GLN A 20 7.48 -58.57 -9.78
N ARG A 21 6.42 -58.96 -9.06
CA ARG A 21 5.85 -60.31 -9.12
C ARG A 21 4.84 -60.41 -10.27
N LYS A 22 4.72 -61.60 -10.86
CA LYS A 22 3.71 -61.91 -11.88
C LYS A 22 2.32 -62.08 -11.25
N TYR A 23 1.34 -61.34 -11.75
CA TYR A 23 -0.08 -61.44 -11.42
C TYR A 23 -0.88 -61.61 -12.70
N LYS A 24 -2.16 -61.97 -12.57
CA LYS A 24 -3.10 -61.85 -13.68
C LYS A 24 -3.54 -60.39 -13.82
N ALA A 25 -3.81 -59.94 -15.06
CA ALA A 25 -4.17 -58.55 -15.34
C ALA A 25 -5.41 -58.07 -14.56
N ASN A 26 -6.36 -58.96 -14.24
CA ASN A 26 -7.56 -58.68 -13.45
C ASN A 26 -7.29 -58.59 -11.93
N GLU A 27 -6.13 -59.04 -11.45
CA GLU A 27 -5.70 -58.91 -10.04
C GLU A 27 -4.91 -57.61 -9.79
N LEU A 28 -4.58 -56.89 -10.86
CA LEU A 28 -3.85 -55.63 -10.80
C LEU A 28 -4.83 -54.45 -10.89
N LYS A 29 -4.49 -53.36 -10.21
CA LYS A 29 -5.25 -52.11 -10.19
C LYS A 29 -4.34 -50.94 -10.51
N LYS A 30 -4.91 -49.91 -11.14
CA LYS A 30 -4.19 -48.66 -11.40
C LYS A 30 -4.20 -47.79 -10.14
N GLU A 31 -3.02 -47.37 -9.70
CA GLU A 31 -2.83 -46.46 -8.58
C GLU A 31 -2.95 -45.00 -9.04
N TRP A 32 -3.14 -44.08 -8.09
CA TRP A 32 -3.18 -42.64 -8.31
C TRP A 32 -1.89 -42.05 -8.92
N THR A 33 -0.75 -42.74 -8.75
CA THR A 33 0.55 -42.43 -9.37
C THR A 33 0.60 -42.78 -10.87
N GLY A 34 -0.38 -43.55 -11.35
CA GLY A 34 -0.43 -44.07 -12.72
C GLY A 34 0.17 -45.47 -12.89
N TRP A 35 0.77 -46.05 -11.83
CA TRP A 35 1.34 -47.40 -11.85
C TRP A 35 0.29 -48.51 -11.76
N ILE A 36 0.64 -49.69 -12.23
CA ILE A 36 -0.19 -50.90 -12.16
C ILE A 36 0.36 -51.79 -11.05
N VAL A 37 -0.40 -51.87 -9.96
CA VAL A 37 0.03 -52.52 -8.71
C VAL A 37 -0.95 -53.61 -8.29
N CYS A 38 -0.44 -54.57 -7.52
CA CYS A 38 -1.28 -55.59 -6.88
C CYS A 38 -1.96 -55.05 -5.62
N GLU A 39 -3.02 -55.70 -5.16
CA GLU A 39 -3.81 -55.28 -3.99
C GLU A 39 -2.95 -54.97 -2.75
N SER A 40 -1.94 -55.79 -2.47
CA SER A 40 -1.07 -55.61 -1.30
C SER A 40 -0.17 -54.37 -1.36
N CYS A 41 0.07 -53.84 -2.56
CA CYS A 41 0.93 -52.69 -2.80
C CYS A 41 0.13 -51.45 -3.22
N TRP A 42 -1.20 -51.58 -3.30
CA TRP A 42 -2.09 -50.49 -3.69
C TRP A 42 -2.27 -49.54 -2.52
N GLU A 43 -2.01 -48.25 -2.75
CA GLU A 43 -2.22 -47.21 -1.76
C GLU A 43 -3.34 -46.26 -2.18
N PRO A 44 -4.26 -45.91 -1.26
CA PRO A 44 -5.25 -44.87 -1.52
C PRO A 44 -4.57 -43.50 -1.61
N ARG A 45 -5.07 -42.64 -2.50
CA ARG A 45 -4.62 -41.25 -2.59
C ARG A 45 -5.05 -40.47 -1.35
N HIS A 46 -4.20 -39.59 -0.82
CA HIS A 46 -4.52 -38.81 0.36
C HIS A 46 -5.66 -37.82 0.08
N PRO A 47 -6.72 -37.76 0.91
CA PRO A 47 -7.91 -36.94 0.63
C PRO A 47 -7.61 -35.43 0.60
N GLN A 48 -6.56 -34.99 1.32
CA GLN A 48 -6.17 -33.57 1.36
C GLN A 48 -5.63 -33.05 0.02
N GLU A 49 -5.17 -33.92 -0.88
CA GLU A 49 -4.73 -33.51 -2.22
C GLU A 49 -5.89 -33.01 -3.10
N PHE A 50 -7.13 -33.29 -2.72
CA PHE A 50 -8.32 -32.82 -3.43
C PHE A 50 -8.86 -31.49 -2.90
N LEU A 51 -8.29 -30.94 -1.82
CA LEU A 51 -8.71 -29.65 -1.28
C LEU A 51 -8.34 -28.54 -2.26
N LYS A 52 -9.33 -27.71 -2.59
CA LYS A 52 -9.13 -26.47 -3.35
C LYS A 52 -9.12 -25.30 -2.36
N GLY A 53 -8.21 -24.36 -2.56
CA GLY A 53 -8.22 -23.11 -1.80
C GLY A 53 -9.50 -22.33 -2.10
N HIS A 54 -10.16 -21.85 -1.06
CA HIS A 54 -11.22 -20.85 -1.18
C HIS A 54 -10.58 -19.46 -1.10
N PRO A 55 -10.89 -18.53 -2.02
CA PRO A 55 -10.42 -17.16 -1.90
C PRO A 55 -11.06 -16.52 -0.66
N ASP A 56 -10.25 -15.82 0.12
CA ASP A 56 -10.71 -15.03 1.27
C ASP A 56 -11.12 -13.63 0.81
N ASP A 57 -12.11 -13.04 1.47
CA ASP A 57 -12.48 -11.64 1.29
C ASP A 57 -11.88 -10.83 2.43
N GLU A 58 -10.75 -10.19 2.14
CA GLU A 58 -10.01 -9.36 3.10
C GLU A 58 -10.66 -7.99 3.36
N ASN A 59 -11.81 -7.70 2.75
CA ASN A 59 -12.45 -6.41 2.88
C ASN A 59 -13.09 -6.20 4.25
N VAL A 60 -12.87 -5.01 4.82
CA VAL A 60 -13.44 -4.61 6.11
C VAL A 60 -14.74 -3.83 5.91
N SER A 61 -15.74 -4.09 6.75
CA SER A 61 -17.07 -3.47 6.64
C SER A 61 -17.08 -1.94 6.73
N PHE A 62 -16.14 -1.35 7.48
CA PHE A 62 -15.90 0.08 7.47
C PHE A 62 -14.42 0.35 7.75
N THR A 63 -13.85 1.30 7.03
CA THR A 63 -12.61 1.95 7.42
C THR A 63 -12.97 3.30 8.04
N ARG A 64 -12.35 3.66 9.17
CA ARG A 64 -12.29 5.06 9.63
C ARG A 64 -10.94 5.61 9.17
N PRO A 65 -10.80 6.01 7.90
CA PRO A 65 -9.58 6.67 7.47
C PRO A 65 -9.42 7.94 8.30
N ASP A 66 -8.19 8.22 8.72
CA ASP A 66 -7.88 9.55 9.23
C ASP A 66 -8.14 10.54 8.09
N THR A 67 -8.86 11.63 8.37
CA THR A 67 -8.97 12.76 7.45
C THR A 67 -7.60 13.42 7.40
N ASN A 68 -6.66 12.81 6.69
CA ASN A 68 -5.47 13.52 6.24
C ASN A 68 -5.99 14.69 5.43
N GLU A 69 -5.84 15.86 6.04
CA GLU A 69 -6.31 17.16 5.60
C GLU A 69 -5.99 17.28 4.11
N GLN A 70 -7.00 17.49 3.26
CA GLN A 70 -6.75 17.69 1.84
C GLN A 70 -5.72 18.80 1.72
N GLN A 71 -4.55 18.49 1.16
CA GLN A 71 -3.40 19.40 1.20
C GLN A 71 -3.19 19.97 -0.20
N THR A 72 -3.11 21.29 -0.29
CA THR A 72 -2.70 21.95 -1.53
C THR A 72 -1.17 21.84 -1.61
N VAL A 73 -0.67 21.09 -2.58
CA VAL A 73 0.77 20.86 -2.75
C VAL A 73 1.32 21.83 -3.80
N TYR A 74 2.38 22.55 -3.43
CA TYR A 74 3.16 23.44 -4.30
C TYR A 74 4.58 22.87 -4.47
N GLY A 75 5.12 23.01 -5.68
CA GLY A 75 6.53 22.72 -5.98
C GLY A 75 7.44 23.93 -5.71
N ASP A 76 8.50 24.11 -6.50
CA ASP A 76 9.37 25.30 -6.44
C ASP A 76 8.74 26.55 -7.11
N GLU A 77 7.60 27.00 -6.61
CA GLU A 77 6.92 28.20 -7.10
C GLU A 77 6.34 29.07 -5.98
N ASN A 78 5.92 30.28 -6.35
CA ASN A 78 5.15 31.15 -5.46
C ASN A 78 3.74 30.59 -5.32
N GLY A 79 3.22 30.52 -4.09
CA GLY A 79 1.85 30.07 -3.84
C GLY A 79 0.92 31.22 -3.51
N THR A 80 -0.36 31.03 -3.78
CA THR A 80 -1.44 31.90 -3.31
C THR A 80 -2.44 31.07 -2.54
N LEU A 81 -2.79 31.50 -1.33
CA LEU A 81 -3.77 30.84 -0.47
C LEU A 81 -4.97 31.77 -0.31
N THR A 82 -6.16 31.24 -0.61
CA THR A 82 -7.44 31.96 -0.55
C THR A 82 -8.45 31.06 0.14
N VAL A 83 -9.12 31.59 1.17
CA VAL A 83 -10.16 30.88 1.92
C VAL A 83 -11.29 30.49 0.97
N GLY A 84 -11.75 29.23 1.05
CA GLY A 84 -12.83 28.70 0.22
C GLY A 84 -12.43 28.18 -1.16
N THR A 85 -11.25 28.56 -1.67
CA THR A 85 -10.68 28.01 -2.92
C THR A 85 -9.58 26.99 -2.64
N HIS A 86 -8.70 27.31 -1.70
CA HIS A 86 -7.60 26.44 -1.29
C HIS A 86 -7.94 25.76 0.01
N THR A 87 -7.38 24.56 0.19
CA THR A 87 -7.53 23.84 1.44
C THR A 87 -6.77 24.53 2.56
N THR A 88 -7.19 24.31 3.80
CA THR A 88 -6.60 24.93 5.00
C THR A 88 -5.14 24.51 5.24
N VAL A 89 -4.62 23.56 4.45
CA VAL A 89 -3.27 23.05 4.57
C VAL A 89 -2.55 23.16 3.24
N ALA A 90 -1.39 23.81 3.23
CA ALA A 90 -0.54 23.98 2.06
C ALA A 90 0.86 23.42 2.31
N THR A 91 1.52 22.86 1.30
CA THR A 91 2.86 22.30 1.46
C THR A 91 3.77 22.54 0.28
N TRP A 92 5.00 22.97 0.58
CA TRP A 92 6.12 23.04 -0.35
C TRP A 92 7.00 21.81 -0.16
N ASN A 93 6.89 20.87 -1.10
CA ASN A 93 7.50 19.54 -1.00
C ASN A 93 8.84 19.40 -1.74
N GLU A 94 9.17 20.34 -2.63
CA GLU A 94 10.42 20.36 -3.38
C GLU A 94 11.44 21.35 -2.79
N ASP A 95 12.72 21.08 -3.04
CA ASP A 95 13.81 21.98 -2.66
C ASP A 95 13.64 23.33 -3.39
N LEU A 96 13.52 24.42 -2.64
CA LEU A 96 13.41 25.74 -3.24
C LEU A 96 14.73 26.12 -3.91
N THR A 97 14.69 26.53 -5.18
CA THR A 97 15.87 26.99 -5.93
C THR A 97 16.00 28.51 -5.98
N ALA A 98 14.98 29.23 -5.50
CA ALA A 98 14.95 30.68 -5.36
C ALA A 98 14.09 31.09 -4.15
N ASN A 99 14.19 32.35 -3.71
CA ASN A 99 13.29 32.86 -2.67
C ASN A 99 11.85 32.84 -3.19
N ARG A 100 10.95 32.17 -2.46
CA ARG A 100 9.53 32.07 -2.79
C ARG A 100 8.68 32.85 -1.80
N SER A 101 7.51 33.21 -2.26
CA SER A 101 6.52 33.97 -1.50
C SER A 101 5.19 33.23 -1.51
N VAL A 102 4.52 33.28 -0.36
CA VAL A 102 3.14 32.82 -0.21
C VAL A 102 2.27 34.04 -0.01
N LEU A 103 1.42 34.31 -0.99
CA LEU A 103 0.42 35.36 -0.91
C LEU A 103 -0.78 34.85 -0.11
N MET A 104 -1.10 35.51 1.00
CA MET A 104 -2.26 35.20 1.83
C MET A 104 -3.41 36.14 1.45
N ASN A 105 -4.29 35.68 0.55
CA ASN A 105 -5.40 36.50 0.08
C ASN A 105 -6.42 36.72 1.22
N LYS A 106 -6.90 37.95 1.34
CA LYS A 106 -7.92 38.35 2.33
C LYS A 106 -9.36 38.17 1.81
N ALA A 107 -9.52 37.99 0.50
CA ALA A 107 -10.83 37.82 -0.11
C ALA A 107 -11.52 36.57 0.45
N GLY A 108 -12.65 36.77 1.13
CA GLY A 108 -13.45 35.70 1.74
C GLY A 108 -12.98 35.22 3.11
N ALA A 109 -11.91 35.79 3.68
CA ALA A 109 -11.43 35.44 5.02
C ALA A 109 -12.30 36.07 6.12
N SER A 110 -12.69 35.25 7.09
CA SER A 110 -13.41 35.63 8.31
C SER A 110 -12.49 35.51 9.53
N ASP A 111 -12.85 36.19 10.62
CA ASP A 111 -12.08 36.12 11.87
C ASP A 111 -11.89 34.66 12.32
N LYS A 112 -10.65 34.32 12.70
CA LYS A 112 -10.20 32.97 13.11
C LYS A 112 -10.06 31.93 12.01
N ASP A 113 -10.17 32.29 10.73
CA ASP A 113 -9.77 31.38 9.67
C ASP A 113 -8.28 31.07 9.76
N GLN A 114 -7.91 29.80 9.52
CA GLN A 114 -6.55 29.31 9.71
C GLN A 114 -6.01 28.64 8.44
N PHE A 115 -4.72 28.89 8.17
CA PHE A 115 -3.92 28.13 7.22
C PHE A 115 -2.70 27.53 7.91
N ILE A 116 -2.46 26.25 7.66
CA ILE A 116 -1.25 25.55 8.07
C ILE A 116 -0.36 25.43 6.83
N VAL A 117 0.86 25.94 6.93
CA VAL A 117 1.86 25.84 5.86
C VAL A 117 3.00 24.94 6.31
N TYR A 118 3.20 23.84 5.60
CA TYR A 118 4.36 22.98 5.76
C TYR A 118 5.42 23.31 4.70
N ARG A 119 6.67 23.40 5.13
CA ARG A 119 7.83 23.34 4.25
C ARG A 119 8.56 22.03 4.52
N THR A 120 8.43 21.08 3.59
CA THR A 120 9.06 19.76 3.67
C THR A 120 10.25 19.63 2.72
N GLY A 121 10.29 20.42 1.65
CA GLY A 121 11.46 20.59 0.78
C GLY A 121 12.54 21.50 1.39
N GLY A 122 13.79 21.17 1.10
CA GLY A 122 14.99 21.83 1.60
C GLY A 122 15.36 23.12 0.86
N GLY A 123 16.67 23.38 0.77
CA GLY A 123 17.24 24.52 0.07
C GLY A 123 17.57 25.76 0.95
N LEU A 124 18.58 26.53 0.53
CA LEU A 124 19.04 27.74 1.25
C LEU A 124 18.11 28.96 1.09
N PHE A 125 17.09 28.82 0.25
CA PHE A 125 16.20 29.91 -0.09
C PHE A 125 15.03 30.05 0.87
N LYS A 126 14.48 31.26 0.94
CA LYS A 126 13.50 31.67 1.94
C LYS A 126 12.07 31.52 1.42
N LEU A 127 11.15 31.10 2.30
CA LEU A 127 9.71 31.18 2.05
C LEU A 127 9.14 32.32 2.88
N SER A 128 8.61 33.37 2.24
CA SER A 128 8.09 34.56 2.91
C SER A 128 6.58 34.68 2.79
N PHE A 129 5.91 35.05 3.88
CA PHE A 129 4.46 35.26 3.88
C PHE A 129 4.12 36.73 3.60
N VAL A 130 3.49 37.00 2.46
CA VAL A 130 3.11 38.34 2.03
C VAL A 130 1.79 38.74 2.69
N GLU A 131 1.63 40.02 3.03
CA GLU A 131 0.46 40.58 3.74
C GLU A 131 0.24 40.10 5.18
N THR A 132 1.28 39.47 5.78
CA THR A 132 1.29 39.10 7.20
C THR A 132 1.94 40.15 8.07
N LEU A 133 1.46 40.28 9.31
CA LEU A 133 2.08 41.10 10.34
C LEU A 133 2.54 40.22 11.51
N PRO A 134 3.77 40.42 12.05
CA PRO A 134 4.91 40.96 11.31
C PRO A 134 5.26 40.04 10.11
N THR A 135 5.78 40.61 9.02
CA THR A 135 6.26 39.85 7.85
C THR A 135 7.35 38.87 8.30
N ARG A 136 6.97 37.62 8.49
CA ARG A 136 7.86 36.55 8.91
C ARG A 136 8.28 35.75 7.70
N THR A 137 9.56 35.40 7.70
CA THR A 137 10.17 34.60 6.64
C THR A 137 10.70 33.32 7.27
N ILE A 138 10.41 32.18 6.66
CA ILE A 138 11.04 30.90 6.97
C ILE A 138 12.44 30.94 6.34
N LYS A 139 13.45 31.19 7.19
CA LYS A 139 14.79 31.63 6.76
C LYS A 139 15.71 30.51 6.26
N GLU A 140 15.52 29.26 6.65
CA GLU A 140 16.46 28.17 6.30
C GLU A 140 15.86 26.77 6.48
N ALA A 141 16.31 25.81 5.68
CA ALA A 141 15.62 24.54 5.41
C ALA A 141 16.42 23.28 5.74
N THR A 142 17.39 23.33 6.65
CA THR A 142 17.95 22.07 7.18
C THR A 142 16.91 21.32 8.04
N VAL A 143 15.84 22.00 8.44
CA VAL A 143 14.77 21.47 9.27
C VAL A 143 13.44 21.72 8.58
N LYS A 144 12.64 20.66 8.40
CA LYS A 144 11.25 20.79 7.95
C LYS A 144 10.54 21.76 8.89
N SER A 145 9.59 22.54 8.44
CA SER A 145 8.94 23.51 9.33
C SER A 145 7.44 23.57 9.10
N ARG A 146 6.70 23.85 10.19
CA ARG A 146 5.29 24.19 10.15
C ARG A 146 5.09 25.63 10.59
N ALA A 147 4.22 26.34 9.89
CA ALA A 147 3.75 27.67 10.23
C ALA A 147 2.23 27.66 10.30
N LEU A 148 1.66 28.11 11.42
CA LEU A 148 0.23 28.33 11.58
C LEU A 148 -0.06 29.81 11.43
N LEU A 149 -0.86 30.16 10.43
CA LEU A 149 -1.36 31.51 10.21
C LEU A 149 -2.85 31.58 10.51
N GLN A 150 -3.28 32.65 11.17
CA GLN A 150 -4.67 32.90 11.47
C GLN A 150 -5.05 34.32 11.09
N PHE A 151 -6.26 34.51 10.57
CA PHE A 151 -6.82 35.81 10.28
C PHE A 151 -7.42 36.45 11.54
N ASP A 152 -7.03 37.68 11.85
CA ASP A 152 -7.50 38.45 13.03
C ASP A 152 -8.73 39.35 12.73
N GLY A 153 -9.31 39.20 11.54
CA GLY A 153 -10.37 40.06 11.01
C GLY A 153 -9.88 41.23 10.16
N SER A 154 -8.57 41.49 10.08
CA SER A 154 -7.97 42.55 9.25
C SER A 154 -6.69 42.12 8.51
N ASN A 155 -5.86 41.29 9.13
CA ASN A 155 -4.60 40.80 8.61
C ASN A 155 -4.35 39.34 8.99
N TRP A 156 -3.50 38.68 8.21
CA TRP A 156 -3.00 37.36 8.54
C TRP A 156 -1.86 37.48 9.57
N GLN A 157 -2.00 36.81 10.70
CA GLN A 157 -1.01 36.78 11.78
C GLN A 157 -0.37 35.39 11.84
N LEU A 158 0.95 35.33 11.98
CA LEU A 158 1.63 34.09 12.29
C LEU A 158 1.47 33.79 13.78
N ILE A 159 0.73 32.74 14.11
CA ILE A 159 0.47 32.33 15.50
C ILE A 159 1.54 31.38 16.01
N ASP A 160 1.87 30.37 15.22
CA ASP A 160 2.86 29.35 15.61
C ASP A 160 3.87 29.12 14.49
N TYR A 161 5.11 28.89 14.88
CA TYR A 161 6.17 28.44 14.00
C TYR A 161 6.98 27.38 14.73
N THR A 162 6.92 26.16 14.24
CA THR A 162 7.67 25.05 14.83
C THR A 162 8.57 24.42 13.78
N PRO A 163 9.90 24.37 14.01
CA PRO A 163 10.78 23.54 13.22
C PRO A 163 10.48 22.06 13.57
N LEU A 164 10.08 21.30 12.55
CA LEU A 164 9.93 19.84 12.58
C LEU A 164 11.32 19.22 12.39
N GLY A 165 12.11 19.19 13.47
CA GLY A 165 13.37 18.46 13.58
C GLY A 165 13.15 16.94 13.55
N LEU A 166 14.22 16.22 13.16
CA LEU A 166 14.32 14.75 13.23
C LEU A 166 13.93 14.19 14.60
#